data_AF-A0A0F9KPF4-F1
#
_entry.id   AF-A0A0F9KPF4-F1
#
_cell.length_a   1.000
_cell.length_b   1.000
_cell.length_c   1.000
_cell.angle_alpha   90.00
_cell.angle_beta   90.00
_cell.angle_gamma   90.00
#
_symmetry.space_group_name_H-M   'P 1'
#
loop_
_entity.id
_entity.type
_entity.pdbx_description
1 polymer ?
#
loop_
_entity_poly.entity_id
_entity_poly.type
_entity_poly.pdbx_seq_one_letter_code
_entity_poly.pdbx_strand_id
1 'polypeptide(L)'
;MEKVLELVFKKVMDAPNSMDVIDWLFGEQKDDVLNGKPVVLFGTESLGQEFFMLLKQYGISPKCFCNSDVSLAEYYCSLPVISIETLMAEHKDSVILISTQTYAASIKRMLLEKRFKQEQVLWPTNFDPLKGLYFSTTNLDAMGVFLNESDVCRGQVNRAFSDILIDNKDKIEKVYYALADEKSKEILINKLAFSLRCSNIQLFIDFLSSFSEPVNLFGSIPYPDPGPENYFYFNNDVFSLANDEVYVDVGAYDGDSISAFVQACNLNNVGYRKIYAFEPDPKTYNALIENTKDGYIAPKKIISQPFFLSYPFILEYNDNIYCIPESSTIQKVVSFKLLKFPN
;
A
#
# COMPACT_ATOMS: atom_id res chain seq x y z
N MET A 1 19.90 20.45 -19.57
CA MET A 1 19.59 19.44 -18.55
C MET A 1 18.74 20.13 -17.52
N GLU A 2 17.42 20.00 -17.65
CA GLU A 2 16.48 20.33 -16.56
C GLU A 2 16.83 19.43 -15.39
N LYS A 3 16.99 19.99 -14.19
CA LYS A 3 17.31 19.17 -13.01
C LYS A 3 16.09 18.29 -12.75
N VAL A 4 16.25 16.97 -12.58
CA VAL A 4 15.11 16.02 -12.42
C VAL A 4 14.08 16.48 -11.38
N LEU A 5 14.52 17.15 -10.31
CA LEU A 5 13.63 17.75 -9.32
C LEU A 5 12.74 18.89 -9.86
N GLU A 6 13.21 19.67 -10.85
CA GLU A 6 12.40 20.69 -11.53
C GLU A 6 11.20 20.04 -12.24
N LEU A 7 11.37 18.84 -12.82
CA LEU A 7 10.26 18.07 -13.39
C LEU A 7 9.26 17.62 -12.33
N VAL A 8 9.75 17.11 -11.19
CA VAL A 8 8.91 16.73 -10.05
C VAL A 8 8.13 17.94 -9.52
N PHE A 9 8.80 19.06 -9.25
CA PHE A 9 8.15 20.26 -8.74
C PHE A 9 7.16 20.86 -9.74
N LYS A 10 7.49 20.87 -11.04
CA LYS A 10 6.57 21.30 -12.08
C LYS A 10 5.30 20.45 -12.07
N LYS A 11 5.43 19.12 -12.00
CA LYS A 11 4.26 18.21 -11.92
C LYS A 11 3.38 18.52 -10.70
N VAL A 12 3.98 18.83 -9.55
CA VAL A 12 3.24 19.22 -8.34
C VAL A 12 2.54 20.57 -8.49
N MET A 13 3.18 21.54 -9.15
CA MET A 13 2.64 22.88 -9.39
C MET A 13 1.52 22.89 -10.43
N ASP A 14 1.60 22.02 -11.43
CA ASP A 14 0.59 21.85 -12.48
C ASP A 14 -0.65 21.09 -11.95
N ALA A 15 -0.54 20.38 -10.82
CA ALA A 15 -1.65 19.64 -10.23
C ALA A 15 -2.74 20.57 -9.65
N PRO A 16 -4.03 20.25 -9.85
CA PRO A 16 -5.13 21.06 -9.35
C PRO A 16 -5.07 21.27 -7.83
N ASN A 17 -5.20 22.52 -7.38
CA ASN A 17 -5.19 22.84 -5.95
C ASN A 17 -6.46 22.42 -5.19
N SER A 18 -7.56 22.19 -5.91
CA SER A 18 -8.91 21.97 -5.34
C SER A 18 -9.24 20.51 -5.00
N MET A 19 -8.23 19.66 -4.83
CA MET A 19 -8.41 18.22 -4.60
C MET A 19 -7.53 17.69 -3.47
N ASP A 20 -7.48 18.42 -2.35
CA ASP A 20 -6.95 17.86 -1.12
C ASP A 20 -7.88 16.74 -0.63
N VAL A 21 -7.33 15.66 -0.08
CA VAL A 21 -8.11 14.53 0.43
C VAL A 21 -9.12 14.97 1.50
N ILE A 22 -8.82 16.03 2.26
CA ILE A 22 -9.75 16.56 3.26
C ILE A 22 -10.97 17.25 2.62
N ASP A 23 -10.79 17.90 1.47
CA ASP A 23 -11.90 18.46 0.68
C ASP A 23 -12.82 17.35 0.19
N TRP A 24 -12.23 16.24 -0.27
CA TRP A 24 -12.99 15.08 -0.74
C TRP A 24 -13.74 14.36 0.39
N LEU A 25 -13.12 14.22 1.56
CA LEU A 25 -13.75 13.55 2.72
C LEU A 25 -14.90 14.35 3.31
N PHE A 26 -14.69 15.67 3.52
CA PHE A 26 -15.62 16.48 4.28
C PHE A 26 -16.52 17.38 3.43
N GLY A 27 -16.16 17.67 2.19
CA GLY A 27 -16.92 18.57 1.31
C GLY A 27 -17.28 19.87 2.02
N GLU A 28 -18.58 20.19 2.05
CA GLU A 28 -19.10 21.39 2.72
C GLU A 28 -18.88 21.41 4.25
N GLN A 29 -18.64 20.26 4.88
CA GLN A 29 -18.38 20.18 6.34
C GLN A 29 -16.92 20.44 6.69
N LYS A 30 -16.02 20.61 5.72
CA LYS A 30 -14.58 20.71 5.96
C LYS A 30 -14.23 21.82 6.93
N ASP A 31 -14.68 23.04 6.66
CA ASP A 31 -14.31 24.21 7.46
C ASP A 31 -14.83 24.08 8.89
N ASP A 32 -16.06 23.57 9.05
CA ASP A 32 -16.65 23.25 10.35
C ASP A 32 -15.78 22.24 11.14
N VAL A 33 -15.36 21.15 10.49
CA VAL A 33 -14.54 20.10 11.11
C VAL A 33 -13.14 20.60 11.47
N LEU A 34 -12.50 21.36 10.59
CA LEU A 34 -11.21 21.99 10.87
C LEU A 34 -11.31 23.01 12.01
N ASN A 35 -12.47 23.65 12.18
CA ASN A 35 -12.76 24.54 13.30
C ASN A 35 -13.28 23.81 14.57
N GLY A 36 -13.17 22.48 14.62
CA GLY A 36 -13.40 21.69 15.82
C GLY A 36 -14.78 21.06 15.95
N LYS A 37 -15.61 21.05 14.89
CA LYS A 37 -16.86 20.27 14.90
C LYS A 37 -16.55 18.79 15.16
N PRO A 38 -17.23 18.13 16.11
CA PRO A 38 -16.93 16.74 16.47
C PRO A 38 -17.10 15.79 15.29
N VAL A 39 -16.16 14.85 15.14
CA VAL A 39 -16.21 13.77 14.14
C VAL A 39 -16.35 12.42 14.83
N VAL A 40 -17.23 11.57 14.31
CA VAL A 40 -17.37 10.16 14.69
C VAL A 40 -17.10 9.29 13.47
N LEU A 41 -16.28 8.26 13.63
CA LEU A 41 -16.00 7.28 12.57
C LEU A 41 -16.97 6.11 12.69
N PHE A 42 -17.72 5.80 11.64
CA PHE A 42 -18.69 4.69 11.64
C PHE A 42 -18.11 3.47 10.91
N GLY A 43 -17.55 2.54 11.69
CA GLY A 43 -16.88 1.33 11.22
C GLY A 43 -15.50 1.12 11.86
N THR A 44 -15.27 -0.06 12.43
CA THR A 44 -14.01 -0.42 13.13
C THR A 44 -13.17 -1.42 12.33
N GLU A 45 -13.23 -1.31 10.99
CA GLU A 45 -12.43 -2.12 10.05
C GLU A 45 -11.22 -1.31 9.57
N SER A 46 -10.45 -1.87 8.62
CA SER A 46 -9.23 -1.24 8.08
C SER A 46 -9.46 0.21 7.67
N LEU A 47 -10.51 0.49 6.90
CA LEU A 47 -10.84 1.85 6.45
C LEU A 47 -11.12 2.82 7.62
N GLY A 48 -11.62 2.32 8.75
CA GLY A 48 -11.79 3.12 9.97
C GLY A 48 -10.47 3.53 10.60
N GLN A 49 -9.51 2.59 10.69
CA GLN A 49 -8.16 2.89 11.15
C GLN A 49 -7.45 3.86 10.20
N GLU A 50 -7.61 3.63 8.90
CA GLU A 50 -7.04 4.46 7.84
C GLU A 50 -7.55 5.92 7.94
N PHE A 51 -8.86 6.13 8.03
CA PHE A 51 -9.42 7.46 8.27
C PHE A 51 -8.97 8.06 9.60
N PHE A 52 -8.88 7.29 10.68
CA PHE A 52 -8.37 7.79 11.95
C PHE A 52 -6.95 8.35 11.83
N MET A 53 -6.04 7.62 11.17
CA MET A 53 -4.65 8.04 10.97
C MET A 53 -4.57 9.31 10.12
N LEU A 54 -5.33 9.36 9.02
CA LEU A 54 -5.39 10.55 8.17
C LEU A 54 -5.91 11.77 8.91
N LEU A 55 -7.02 11.65 9.64
CA LEU A 55 -7.61 12.78 10.37
C LEU A 55 -6.63 13.35 11.40
N LYS A 56 -5.84 12.49 12.06
CA LYS A 56 -4.79 12.93 13.00
C LYS A 56 -3.72 13.78 12.32
N GLN A 57 -3.33 13.47 11.08
CA GLN A 57 -2.37 14.27 10.31
C GLN A 57 -2.91 15.68 10.01
N TYR A 58 -4.23 15.84 9.91
CA TYR A 58 -4.90 17.14 9.75
C TYR A 58 -5.23 17.83 11.08
N GLY A 59 -4.75 17.30 12.22
CA GLY A 59 -5.07 17.82 13.55
C GLY A 59 -6.51 17.55 14.00
N ILE A 60 -7.27 16.75 13.24
CA ILE A 60 -8.64 16.36 13.59
C ILE A 60 -8.58 15.14 14.50
N SER A 61 -9.22 15.22 15.66
CA SER A 61 -9.32 14.10 16.60
C SER A 61 -10.76 13.58 16.64
N PRO A 62 -11.05 12.43 16.01
CA PRO A 62 -12.33 11.76 16.16
C PRO A 62 -12.64 11.51 17.64
N LYS A 63 -13.92 11.58 18.01
CA LYS A 63 -14.37 11.37 19.39
C LYS A 63 -14.44 9.90 19.77
N CYS A 64 -14.92 9.08 18.84
CA CYS A 64 -15.20 7.67 19.02
C CYS A 64 -15.34 6.98 17.67
N PHE A 65 -15.36 5.65 17.72
CA PHE A 65 -15.88 4.82 16.65
C PHE A 65 -17.32 4.40 16.98
N CYS A 66 -18.17 4.24 15.98
CA CYS A 66 -19.49 3.64 16.11
C CYS A 66 -19.51 2.30 15.36
N ASN A 67 -20.03 1.25 15.99
CA ASN A 67 -20.27 -0.04 15.36
C ASN A 67 -21.67 -0.57 15.75
N SER A 68 -22.32 -1.30 14.85
CA SER A 68 -23.57 -2.01 15.16
C SER A 68 -23.38 -3.13 16.18
N ASP A 69 -22.17 -3.69 16.27
CA ASP A 69 -21.82 -4.69 17.27
C ASP A 69 -20.66 -4.20 18.15
N VAL A 70 -21.01 -3.64 19.31
CA VAL A 70 -20.04 -3.16 20.31
C VAL A 70 -19.39 -4.29 21.12
N SER A 71 -19.84 -5.53 20.97
CA SER A 71 -19.24 -6.67 21.67
C SER A 71 -17.89 -7.10 21.09
N LEU A 72 -17.57 -6.63 19.88
CA LEU A 72 -16.35 -6.96 19.15
C LEU A 72 -15.11 -6.27 19.73
N ALA A 73 -15.25 -5.07 20.29
CA ALA A 73 -14.19 -4.33 20.98
C ALA A 73 -14.75 -3.14 21.76
N GLU A 74 -14.26 -2.91 22.98
CA GLU A 74 -14.58 -1.71 23.78
C GLU A 74 -13.84 -0.46 23.26
N TYR A 75 -12.65 -0.66 22.69
CA TYR A 75 -11.78 0.39 22.15
C TYR A 75 -11.21 -0.01 20.79
N TYR A 76 -11.05 0.97 19.91
CA TYR A 76 -10.37 0.82 18.62
C TYR A 76 -9.52 2.08 18.35
N CYS A 77 -8.26 1.89 17.93
CA CYS A 77 -7.28 2.99 17.81
C CYS A 77 -7.19 3.89 19.06
N SER A 78 -7.31 3.30 20.26
CA SER A 78 -7.35 4.00 21.56
C SER A 78 -8.54 4.97 21.75
N LEU A 79 -9.57 4.88 20.91
CA LEU A 79 -10.84 5.59 21.05
C LEU A 79 -11.95 4.62 21.45
N PRO A 80 -12.95 5.07 22.22
CA PRO A 80 -14.08 4.21 22.59
C PRO A 80 -14.89 3.80 21.35
N VAL A 81 -15.39 2.57 21.37
CA VAL A 81 -16.36 2.06 20.39
C VAL A 81 -17.76 2.14 21.01
N ILE A 82 -18.66 2.90 20.40
CA ILE A 82 -19.99 3.16 20.92
C ILE A 82 -21.08 2.50 20.07
N SER A 83 -22.24 2.30 20.69
CA SER A 83 -23.42 1.77 20.00
C SER A 83 -24.14 2.87 19.22
N ILE A 84 -25.05 2.47 18.34
CA ILE A 84 -25.89 3.41 17.59
C ILE A 84 -26.81 4.21 18.53
N GLU A 85 -27.29 3.61 19.62
CA GLU A 85 -28.11 4.29 20.63
C GLU A 85 -27.32 5.40 21.31
N THR A 86 -26.06 5.13 21.65
CA THR A 86 -25.14 6.12 22.24
C THR A 86 -24.82 7.22 21.23
N LEU A 87 -24.58 6.86 19.96
CA LEU A 87 -24.37 7.83 18.88
C LEU A 87 -25.58 8.79 18.75
N MET A 88 -26.80 8.26 18.85
CA MET A 88 -28.04 9.05 18.79
C MET A 88 -28.23 9.95 20.02
N ALA A 89 -27.85 9.47 21.20
CA ALA A 89 -28.05 10.18 22.46
C ALA A 89 -27.01 11.28 22.70
N GLU A 90 -25.75 11.03 22.36
CA GLU A 90 -24.61 11.85 22.81
C GLU A 90 -23.89 12.58 21.65
N HIS A 91 -24.07 12.12 20.40
CA HIS A 91 -23.28 12.60 19.26
C HIS A 91 -24.12 13.16 18.10
N LYS A 92 -25.35 13.59 18.35
CA LYS A 92 -26.30 14.04 17.33
C LYS A 92 -25.84 15.25 16.49
N ASP A 93 -24.98 16.10 17.06
CA ASP A 93 -24.41 17.27 16.38
C ASP A 93 -23.08 16.98 15.67
N SER A 94 -22.56 15.76 15.78
CA SER A 94 -21.29 15.35 15.16
C SER A 94 -21.45 15.17 13.66
N VAL A 95 -20.33 15.32 12.94
CA VAL A 95 -20.16 14.80 11.59
C VAL A 95 -19.86 13.31 11.70
N ILE A 96 -20.61 12.50 10.98
CA ILE A 96 -20.47 11.04 10.95
C ILE A 96 -19.79 10.67 9.65
N LEU A 97 -18.53 10.21 9.73
CA LEU A 97 -17.78 9.72 8.58
C LEU A 97 -17.88 8.19 8.53
N ILE A 98 -18.60 7.68 7.53
CA ILE A 98 -18.81 6.25 7.31
C ILE A 98 -17.53 5.65 6.74
N SER A 99 -16.89 4.77 7.50
CA SER A 99 -15.60 4.15 7.23
C SER A 99 -15.73 2.65 6.93
N THR A 100 -16.71 2.30 6.09
CA THR A 100 -16.88 0.97 5.50
C THR A 100 -17.40 1.13 4.07
N GLN A 101 -17.08 0.21 3.18
CA GLN A 101 -17.56 0.21 1.80
C GLN A 101 -18.80 -0.66 1.64
N THR A 102 -18.75 -1.88 2.18
CA THR A 102 -19.77 -2.92 2.02
C THR A 102 -21.15 -2.48 2.49
N TYR A 103 -21.21 -1.78 3.62
CA TYR A 103 -22.47 -1.40 4.28
C TYR A 103 -22.74 0.10 4.22
N ALA A 104 -21.99 0.86 3.43
CA ALA A 104 -22.07 2.32 3.49
C ALA A 104 -23.47 2.87 3.16
N ALA A 105 -24.10 2.34 2.11
CA ALA A 105 -25.41 2.76 1.68
C ALA A 105 -26.51 2.40 2.69
N SER A 106 -26.42 1.23 3.34
CA SER A 106 -27.38 0.80 4.36
C SER A 106 -27.20 1.60 5.66
N ILE A 107 -25.95 1.83 6.09
CA ILE A 107 -25.63 2.67 7.25
C ILE A 107 -26.12 4.09 7.03
N LYS A 108 -25.83 4.70 5.86
CA LYS A 108 -26.31 6.05 5.54
C LYS A 108 -27.82 6.13 5.64
N ARG A 109 -28.55 5.19 5.03
CA ARG A 109 -30.02 5.15 5.11
C ARG A 109 -30.53 5.06 6.54
N MET A 110 -29.95 4.15 7.33
CA MET A 110 -30.30 3.97 8.74
C MET A 110 -30.09 5.26 9.57
N LEU A 111 -28.97 5.97 9.35
CA LEU A 111 -28.69 7.22 10.06
C LEU A 111 -29.69 8.33 9.67
N LEU A 112 -30.07 8.41 8.40
CA LEU A 112 -31.10 9.36 7.95
C LEU A 112 -32.48 9.04 8.56
N GLU A 113 -32.86 7.76 8.62
CA GLU A 113 -34.10 7.31 9.31
C GLU A 113 -34.08 7.65 10.81
N LYS A 114 -32.89 7.62 11.43
CA LYS A 114 -32.64 8.05 12.81
C LYS A 114 -32.52 9.58 12.97
N ARG A 115 -32.88 10.35 11.94
CA ARG A 115 -32.94 11.83 11.91
C ARG A 115 -31.59 12.55 12.00
N PHE A 116 -30.50 11.89 11.60
CA PHE A 116 -29.28 12.63 11.25
C PHE A 116 -29.50 13.40 9.95
N LYS A 117 -28.92 14.59 9.81
CA LYS A 117 -29.06 15.39 8.59
C LYS A 117 -28.15 14.84 7.48
N GLN A 118 -28.54 15.06 6.23
CA GLN A 118 -27.81 14.53 5.08
C GLN A 118 -26.38 15.04 5.01
N GLU A 119 -26.17 16.31 5.35
CA GLU A 119 -24.87 16.97 5.38
C GLU A 119 -23.97 16.50 6.53
N GLN A 120 -24.54 15.89 7.59
CA GLN A 120 -23.76 15.34 8.70
C GLN A 120 -23.30 13.91 8.43
N VAL A 121 -24.02 13.16 7.60
CA VAL A 121 -23.72 11.75 7.31
C VAL A 121 -22.88 11.67 6.05
N LEU A 122 -21.59 11.80 6.27
CA LEU A 122 -20.59 11.74 5.23
C LEU A 122 -20.23 10.29 4.97
N TRP A 123 -20.60 9.86 3.79
CA TRP A 123 -19.94 8.78 3.10
C TRP A 123 -19.41 9.43 1.84
N PRO A 124 -18.16 9.17 1.40
CA PRO A 124 -17.68 9.77 0.17
C PRO A 124 -18.64 9.41 -0.96
N THR A 125 -19.48 10.37 -1.34
CA THR A 125 -20.50 10.18 -2.36
C THR A 125 -19.75 10.07 -3.66
N ASN A 126 -19.84 8.92 -4.33
CA ASN A 126 -18.94 8.49 -5.39
C ASN A 126 -17.58 8.03 -4.84
N PHE A 127 -17.60 7.05 -3.94
CA PHE A 127 -16.43 6.25 -3.63
C PHE A 127 -15.99 5.55 -4.93
N ASP A 128 -15.15 6.25 -5.68
CA ASP A 128 -14.44 5.74 -6.83
C ASP A 128 -13.45 4.69 -6.28
N PRO A 129 -13.47 3.45 -6.78
CA PRO A 129 -12.51 2.41 -6.38
C PRO A 129 -11.05 2.89 -6.44
N LEU A 130 -10.70 3.79 -7.37
CA LEU A 130 -9.38 4.43 -7.41
C LEU A 130 -9.12 5.33 -6.21
N LYS A 131 -10.13 6.08 -5.76
CA LYS A 131 -10.05 6.86 -4.51
C LYS A 131 -10.03 5.95 -3.29
N GLY A 132 -10.60 4.75 -3.37
CA GLY A 132 -10.47 3.75 -2.32
C GLY A 132 -9.05 3.22 -2.16
N LEU A 133 -8.35 2.96 -3.27
CA LEU A 133 -6.95 2.55 -3.26
C LEU A 133 -6.04 3.59 -2.61
N TYR A 134 -6.41 4.87 -2.64
CA TYR A 134 -5.69 5.93 -1.93
C TYR A 134 -5.60 5.65 -0.44
N PHE A 135 -6.66 5.11 0.16
CA PHE A 135 -6.73 4.91 1.61
C PHE A 135 -6.02 3.66 2.08
N SER A 136 -5.49 2.80 1.20
CA SER A 136 -4.77 1.60 1.65
C SER A 136 -3.70 1.93 2.69
N THR A 137 -3.64 1.10 3.74
CA THR A 137 -2.63 1.19 4.82
C THR A 137 -1.22 1.52 4.31
N THR A 138 -0.77 0.92 3.20
CA THR A 138 0.53 1.23 2.57
C THR A 138 0.66 2.68 2.12
N ASN A 139 -0.39 3.24 1.51
CA ASN A 139 -0.41 4.64 1.08
C ASN A 139 -0.51 5.58 2.28
N LEU A 140 -1.26 5.21 3.32
CA LEU A 140 -1.37 6.02 4.53
C LEU A 140 -0.12 5.98 5.41
N ASP A 141 0.62 4.88 5.45
CA ASP A 141 1.93 4.80 6.09
C ASP A 141 2.94 5.66 5.33
N ALA A 142 2.92 5.62 3.99
CA ALA A 142 3.70 6.52 3.15
C ALA A 142 3.32 7.99 3.43
N MET A 143 2.02 8.30 3.48
CA MET A 143 1.53 9.62 3.87
C MET A 143 1.90 9.99 5.30
N GLY A 144 1.93 9.05 6.24
CA GLY A 144 2.43 9.27 7.60
C GLY A 144 3.88 9.73 7.58
N VAL A 145 4.72 9.07 6.79
CA VAL A 145 6.12 9.48 6.60
C VAL A 145 6.25 10.85 5.91
N PHE A 146 5.32 11.23 5.03
CA PHE A 146 5.45 12.42 4.18
C PHE A 146 4.65 13.66 4.62
N LEU A 147 3.49 13.49 5.24
CA LEU A 147 2.64 14.55 5.83
C LEU A 147 3.10 14.93 7.24
N ASN A 148 3.76 14.02 7.95
CA ASN A 148 4.41 14.40 9.19
C ASN A 148 5.70 15.18 8.90
N GLU A 149 5.59 16.51 8.93
CA GLU A 149 6.61 17.35 9.56
C GLU A 149 6.72 17.07 11.09
N SER A 150 6.09 16.00 11.60
CA SER A 150 6.12 15.58 12.99
C SER A 150 5.89 14.07 13.16
N ASP A 151 6.92 13.22 12.99
CA ASP A 151 6.79 11.81 13.38
C ASP A 151 7.79 11.42 14.47
N VAL A 152 7.21 11.25 15.67
CA VAL A 152 7.83 10.88 16.94
C VAL A 152 8.34 9.43 16.94
N CYS A 153 8.09 8.66 15.88
CA CYS A 153 8.36 7.22 15.88
C CYS A 153 9.85 6.81 15.79
N ARG A 154 10.80 7.73 15.57
CA ARG A 154 12.25 7.40 15.52
C ARG A 154 13.19 8.38 16.22
N GLY A 155 12.69 9.35 16.96
CA GLY A 155 13.54 10.31 17.71
C GLY A 155 14.52 11.11 16.83
N GLN A 156 14.26 11.21 15.52
CA GLN A 156 15.06 11.99 14.57
C GLN A 156 14.27 13.22 14.13
N VAL A 157 14.99 14.33 14.00
CA VAL A 157 14.48 15.65 13.60
C VAL A 157 13.58 15.53 12.37
N ASN A 158 12.37 16.08 12.46
CA ASN A 158 11.43 16.13 11.36
C ASN A 158 12.03 16.90 10.18
N ARG A 159 12.11 16.25 9.02
CA ARG A 159 12.49 16.89 7.77
C ARG A 159 11.32 16.77 6.82
N ALA A 160 10.93 17.89 6.21
CA ALA A 160 9.94 17.87 5.15
C ALA A 160 10.43 16.95 4.01
N PHE A 161 9.52 16.23 3.35
CA PHE A 161 9.93 15.34 2.26
C PHE A 161 10.64 16.11 1.12
N SER A 162 10.30 17.38 0.93
CA SER A 162 11.03 18.30 0.04
C SER A 162 12.53 18.37 0.36
N ASP A 163 12.89 18.43 1.65
CA ASP A 163 14.29 18.49 2.08
C ASP A 163 14.99 17.16 1.79
N ILE A 164 14.30 16.04 2.00
CA ILE A 164 14.80 14.70 1.66
C ILE A 164 15.11 14.61 0.16
N LEU A 165 14.21 15.12 -0.70
CA LEU A 165 14.42 15.15 -2.15
C LEU A 165 15.61 16.05 -2.53
N ILE A 166 15.72 17.25 -1.93
CA ILE A 166 16.81 18.19 -2.19
C ILE A 166 18.16 17.60 -1.75
N ASP A 167 18.22 17.01 -0.55
CA ASP A 167 19.42 16.37 0.00
C ASP A 167 19.89 15.18 -0.84
N ASN A 168 18.97 14.50 -1.53
CA ASN A 168 19.26 13.33 -2.37
C ASN A 168 19.17 13.61 -3.87
N LYS A 169 19.14 14.88 -4.30
CA LYS A 169 18.95 15.28 -5.70
C LYS A 169 19.89 14.55 -6.67
N ASP A 170 21.17 14.43 -6.31
CA ASP A 170 22.19 13.82 -7.18
C ASP A 170 21.99 12.29 -7.28
N LYS A 171 21.41 11.65 -6.26
CA LYS A 171 21.06 10.22 -6.31
C LYS A 171 19.81 10.00 -7.15
N ILE A 172 18.80 10.85 -6.98
CA ILE A 172 17.56 10.80 -7.77
C ILE A 172 17.90 11.00 -9.25
N GLU A 173 18.78 11.94 -9.58
CA GLU A 173 19.25 12.18 -10.94
C GLU A 173 19.99 10.96 -11.52
N LYS A 174 20.84 10.31 -10.72
CA LYS A 174 21.50 9.05 -11.13
C LYS A 174 20.49 7.94 -11.41
N VAL A 175 19.47 7.77 -10.58
CA VAL A 175 18.41 6.77 -10.82
C VAL A 175 17.66 7.11 -12.10
N TYR A 176 17.20 8.35 -12.27
CA TYR A 176 16.46 8.80 -13.45
C TYR A 176 17.21 8.51 -14.76
N TYR A 177 18.52 8.79 -14.80
CA TYR A 177 19.35 8.52 -15.99
C TYR A 177 19.79 7.06 -16.12
N ALA A 178 19.62 6.22 -15.10
CA ALA A 178 19.82 4.77 -15.19
C ALA A 178 18.60 4.01 -15.72
N LEU A 179 17.41 4.62 -15.68
CA LEU A 179 16.19 4.02 -16.23
C LEU A 179 16.28 3.95 -17.77
N ALA A 180 16.01 2.76 -18.30
CA ALA A 180 16.26 2.43 -19.70
C ALA A 180 15.27 3.11 -20.67
N ASP A 181 14.03 3.31 -20.24
CA ASP A 181 12.92 3.80 -21.06
C ASP A 181 12.24 5.03 -20.44
N GLU A 182 11.50 5.77 -21.27
CA GLU A 182 10.80 6.99 -20.84
C GLU A 182 9.61 6.71 -19.91
N LYS A 183 8.91 5.58 -20.09
CA LYS A 183 7.77 5.21 -19.21
C LYS A 183 8.25 5.04 -17.77
N SER A 184 9.36 4.34 -17.55
CA SER A 184 10.01 4.20 -16.24
C SER A 184 10.41 5.54 -15.63
N LYS A 185 10.95 6.46 -16.43
CA LYS A 185 11.31 7.81 -15.98
C LYS A 185 10.08 8.61 -15.56
N GLU A 186 9.00 8.53 -16.33
CA GLU A 186 7.73 9.18 -15.98
C GLU A 186 7.12 8.58 -14.71
N ILE A 187 7.16 7.26 -14.53
CA ILE A 187 6.73 6.58 -13.30
C ILE A 187 7.47 7.16 -12.09
N LEU A 188 8.80 7.30 -12.18
CA LEU A 188 9.61 7.89 -11.11
C LEU A 188 9.17 9.33 -10.80
N ILE A 189 9.02 10.19 -11.81
CA ILE A 189 8.59 11.58 -11.63
C ILE A 189 7.21 11.67 -10.98
N ASN A 190 6.23 10.92 -11.50
CA ASN A 190 4.86 10.95 -10.98
C ASN A 190 4.79 10.39 -9.56
N LYS A 191 5.52 9.31 -9.25
CA LYS A 191 5.57 8.75 -7.89
C LYS A 191 6.19 9.73 -6.90
N LEU A 192 7.28 10.41 -7.27
CA LEU A 192 7.91 11.43 -6.43
C LEU A 192 7.01 12.66 -6.26
N ALA A 193 6.33 13.10 -7.32
CA ALA A 193 5.39 14.22 -7.28
C ALA A 193 4.20 13.92 -6.36
N PHE A 194 3.59 12.74 -6.50
CA PHE A 194 2.54 12.28 -5.58
C PHE A 194 3.06 12.20 -4.15
N SER A 195 4.23 11.61 -3.92
CA SER A 195 4.80 11.50 -2.55
C SER A 195 5.05 12.89 -1.92
N LEU A 196 5.49 13.86 -2.73
CA LEU A 196 5.75 15.23 -2.29
C LEU A 196 4.48 16.01 -1.94
N ARG A 197 3.35 15.73 -2.60
CA ARG A 197 2.06 16.34 -2.32
C ARG A 197 1.00 15.27 -2.16
N CYS A 198 1.23 14.36 -1.22
CA CYS A 198 0.43 13.14 -1.09
C CYS A 198 -1.00 13.41 -0.62
N SER A 199 -1.30 14.57 -0.03
CA SER A 199 -2.68 15.00 0.22
C SER A 199 -3.50 15.25 -1.04
N ASN A 200 -2.85 15.50 -2.19
CA ASN A 200 -3.54 15.74 -3.44
C ASN A 200 -3.96 14.42 -4.09
N ILE A 201 -5.25 14.08 -3.96
CA ILE A 201 -5.77 12.80 -4.47
C ILE A 201 -5.73 12.73 -6.01
N GLN A 202 -5.72 13.87 -6.71
CA GLN A 202 -5.65 13.87 -8.17
C GLN A 202 -4.28 13.36 -8.66
N LEU A 203 -3.18 13.72 -7.99
CA LEU A 203 -1.86 13.18 -8.33
C LEU A 203 -1.82 11.65 -8.22
N PHE A 204 -2.52 11.09 -7.23
CA PHE A 204 -2.65 9.64 -7.09
C PHE A 204 -3.49 9.02 -8.21
N ILE A 205 -4.66 9.62 -8.49
CA ILE A 205 -5.57 9.15 -9.55
C ILE A 205 -4.88 9.21 -10.91
N ASP A 206 -4.20 10.31 -11.22
CA ASP A 206 -3.45 10.50 -12.47
C ASP A 206 -2.34 9.46 -12.60
N PHE A 207 -1.61 9.19 -11.51
CA PHE A 207 -0.57 8.18 -11.47
C PHE A 207 -1.14 6.79 -11.75
N LEU A 208 -2.18 6.37 -11.02
CA LEU A 208 -2.79 5.05 -11.23
C LEU A 208 -3.41 4.93 -12.63
N SER A 209 -4.15 5.92 -13.09
CA SER A 209 -4.80 5.88 -14.41
C SER A 209 -3.78 5.79 -15.54
N SER A 210 -2.61 6.40 -15.36
CA SER A 210 -1.55 6.44 -16.38
C SER A 210 -0.63 5.21 -16.34
N PHE A 211 -0.37 4.65 -15.15
CA PHE A 211 0.71 3.68 -14.94
C PHE A 211 0.31 2.39 -14.21
N SER A 212 -0.95 2.22 -13.82
CA SER A 212 -1.42 0.97 -13.22
C SER A 212 -2.10 0.09 -14.28
N GLU A 213 -1.34 -0.87 -14.82
CA GLU A 213 -1.90 -1.90 -15.69
C GLU A 213 -3.02 -2.71 -15.02
N PRO A 214 -2.95 -3.07 -13.72
CA PRO A 214 -4.08 -3.71 -13.04
C PRO A 214 -5.38 -2.92 -13.16
N VAL A 215 -5.34 -1.61 -12.89
CA VAL A 215 -6.49 -0.71 -13.03
C VAL A 215 -6.98 -0.66 -14.47
N ASN A 216 -6.06 -0.55 -15.42
CA ASN A 216 -6.40 -0.40 -16.84
C ASN A 216 -6.99 -1.67 -17.46
N LEU A 217 -6.57 -2.85 -16.99
CA LEU A 217 -6.98 -4.14 -17.55
C LEU A 217 -8.16 -4.78 -16.81
N PHE A 218 -8.19 -4.68 -15.49
CA PHE A 218 -9.21 -5.30 -14.65
C PHE A 218 -10.27 -4.30 -14.16
N GLY A 219 -10.10 -3.01 -14.46
CA GLY A 219 -11.02 -1.96 -14.08
C GLY A 219 -10.97 -1.67 -12.59
N SER A 220 -12.12 -1.36 -12.01
CA SER A 220 -12.26 -1.09 -10.59
C SER A 220 -11.96 -2.33 -9.75
N ILE A 221 -10.76 -2.38 -9.16
CA ILE A 221 -10.38 -3.41 -8.19
C ILE A 221 -11.08 -3.10 -6.86
N PRO A 222 -11.89 -4.02 -6.31
CA PRO A 222 -12.61 -3.78 -5.07
C PRO A 222 -11.63 -3.74 -3.89
N TYR A 223 -11.48 -2.59 -3.23
CA TYR A 223 -10.73 -2.53 -1.97
C TYR A 223 -11.38 -3.46 -0.91
N PRO A 224 -10.60 -4.19 -0.08
CA PRO A 224 -9.14 -4.18 0.03
C PRO A 224 -8.41 -5.22 -0.84
N ASP A 225 -9.08 -5.82 -1.83
CA ASP A 225 -8.44 -6.78 -2.73
C ASP A 225 -7.37 -6.06 -3.58
N PRO A 226 -6.08 -6.43 -3.50
CA PRO A 226 -5.04 -5.82 -4.31
C PRO A 226 -5.21 -6.14 -5.81
N GLY A 227 -6.14 -7.02 -6.18
CA GLY A 227 -6.29 -7.51 -7.54
C GLY A 227 -5.12 -8.42 -7.91
N PRO A 228 -4.97 -8.80 -9.18
CA PRO A 228 -3.97 -9.79 -9.58
C PRO A 228 -2.57 -9.15 -9.71
N GLU A 229 -2.02 -8.54 -8.65
CA GLU A 229 -0.68 -7.93 -8.68
C GLU A 229 0.38 -8.93 -9.17
N ASN A 230 0.30 -10.18 -8.69
CA ASN A 230 1.22 -11.25 -9.06
C ASN A 230 1.23 -11.56 -10.57
N TYR A 231 0.15 -11.26 -11.29
CA TYR A 231 0.08 -11.43 -12.74
C TYR A 231 1.11 -10.53 -13.44
N PHE A 232 1.28 -9.29 -12.97
CA PHE A 232 2.15 -8.31 -13.64
C PHE A 232 3.63 -8.48 -13.35
N TYR A 233 4.01 -9.32 -12.39
CA TYR A 233 5.42 -9.72 -12.26
C TYR A 233 5.94 -10.40 -13.53
N PHE A 234 5.10 -11.15 -14.25
CA PHE A 234 5.52 -11.94 -15.41
C PHE A 234 4.85 -11.52 -16.73
N ASN A 235 3.83 -10.67 -16.64
CA ASN A 235 3.08 -10.14 -17.78
C ASN A 235 3.24 -8.62 -17.84
N ASN A 236 4.46 -8.15 -18.10
CA ASN A 236 4.81 -6.72 -18.19
C ASN A 236 5.62 -6.41 -19.46
N ASP A 237 5.94 -5.14 -19.65
CA ASP A 237 6.67 -4.60 -20.80
C ASP A 237 8.18 -4.39 -20.54
N VAL A 238 8.71 -4.89 -19.42
CA VAL A 238 10.12 -4.72 -19.04
C VAL A 238 10.98 -5.91 -19.48
N PHE A 239 10.47 -7.13 -19.34
CA PHE A 239 11.18 -8.34 -19.77
C PHE A 239 10.20 -9.39 -20.31
N SER A 240 10.74 -10.44 -20.92
CA SER A 240 9.95 -11.56 -21.45
C SER A 240 10.54 -12.86 -20.97
N LEU A 241 9.68 -13.81 -20.65
CA LEU A 241 10.09 -15.15 -20.25
C LEU A 241 10.68 -15.91 -21.44
N ALA A 242 11.78 -16.61 -21.21
CA ALA A 242 12.41 -17.49 -22.18
C ALA A 242 12.27 -18.97 -21.79
N ASN A 243 12.82 -19.87 -22.61
CA ASN A 243 13.04 -21.24 -22.17
C ASN A 243 14.19 -21.28 -21.16
N ASP A 244 14.18 -22.29 -20.29
CA ASP A 244 15.20 -22.57 -19.28
C ASP A 244 15.31 -21.53 -18.16
N GLU A 245 14.22 -20.80 -17.87
CA GLU A 245 14.17 -19.80 -16.79
C GLU A 245 14.46 -20.40 -15.41
N VAL A 246 15.10 -19.59 -14.57
CA VAL A 246 15.30 -19.90 -13.14
C VAL A 246 14.63 -18.80 -12.33
N TYR A 247 13.47 -19.09 -11.77
CA TYR A 247 12.75 -18.16 -10.93
C TYR A 247 13.19 -18.28 -9.48
N VAL A 248 13.52 -17.14 -8.86
CA VAL A 248 13.85 -17.05 -7.44
C VAL A 248 12.82 -16.17 -6.76
N ASP A 249 11.99 -16.79 -5.95
CA ASP A 249 10.90 -16.15 -5.22
C ASP A 249 11.31 -15.94 -3.77
N VAL A 250 11.42 -14.67 -3.38
CA VAL A 250 11.85 -14.28 -2.05
C VAL A 250 10.72 -13.56 -1.33
N GLY A 251 10.20 -14.19 -0.27
CA GLY A 251 8.91 -13.84 0.30
C GLY A 251 7.79 -14.58 -0.43
N ALA A 252 7.98 -15.88 -0.67
CA ALA A 252 7.09 -16.70 -1.47
C ALA A 252 5.71 -16.93 -0.82
N TYR A 253 5.50 -16.45 0.40
CA TYR A 253 4.22 -16.48 1.11
C TYR A 253 3.60 -17.87 1.13
N ASP A 254 2.50 -18.09 0.40
CA ASP A 254 1.82 -19.38 0.25
C ASP A 254 1.98 -20.00 -1.16
N GLY A 255 2.84 -19.43 -2.00
CA GLY A 255 3.15 -19.89 -3.35
C GLY A 255 2.28 -19.28 -4.44
N ASP A 256 1.54 -18.22 -4.16
CA ASP A 256 0.72 -17.48 -5.11
C ASP A 256 1.54 -16.89 -6.30
N SER A 257 2.68 -16.27 -6.03
CA SER A 257 3.64 -15.78 -7.03
C SER A 257 4.25 -16.90 -7.88
N ILE A 258 4.54 -18.06 -7.28
CA ILE A 258 5.00 -19.26 -7.99
C ILE A 258 3.93 -19.75 -8.97
N SER A 259 2.68 -19.81 -8.51
CA SER A 259 1.55 -20.20 -9.36
C SER A 259 1.40 -19.23 -10.54
N ALA A 260 1.53 -17.92 -10.28
CA ALA A 260 1.49 -16.90 -11.33
C ALA A 260 2.64 -17.07 -12.35
N PHE A 261 3.86 -17.37 -11.90
CA PHE A 261 4.99 -17.66 -12.79
C PHE A 261 4.74 -18.87 -13.69
N VAL A 262 4.29 -20.00 -13.12
CA VAL A 262 4.00 -21.23 -13.87
C VAL A 262 2.89 -20.98 -14.90
N GLN A 263 1.84 -20.25 -14.51
CA GLN A 263 0.78 -19.85 -15.43
C GLN A 263 1.32 -18.97 -16.57
N ALA A 264 2.19 -18.00 -16.28
CA ALA A 264 2.81 -17.17 -17.30
C ALA A 264 3.69 -17.97 -18.26
N CYS A 265 4.50 -18.93 -17.76
CA CYS A 265 5.27 -19.84 -18.62
C CYS A 265 4.37 -20.65 -19.56
N ASN A 266 3.28 -21.22 -19.03
CA ASN A 266 2.32 -21.99 -19.81
C ASN A 266 1.66 -21.13 -20.90
N LEU A 267 1.22 -19.92 -20.56
CA LEU A 267 0.62 -18.96 -21.49
C LEU A 267 1.57 -18.53 -22.60
N ASN A 268 2.85 -18.36 -22.29
CA ASN A 268 3.90 -18.00 -23.25
C ASN A 268 4.48 -19.22 -23.99
N ASN A 269 4.02 -20.43 -23.69
CA ASN A 269 4.54 -21.69 -24.25
C ASN A 269 6.06 -21.82 -24.11
N VAL A 270 6.58 -21.48 -22.93
CA VAL A 270 8.00 -21.62 -22.56
C VAL A 270 8.16 -22.56 -21.36
N GLY A 271 9.22 -23.35 -21.37
CA GLY A 271 9.58 -24.21 -20.23
C GLY A 271 10.55 -23.48 -19.29
N TYR A 272 10.35 -23.59 -17.98
CA TYR A 272 11.32 -23.14 -16.98
C TYR A 272 12.18 -24.32 -16.49
N ARG A 273 13.38 -24.02 -16.02
CA ARG A 273 14.33 -25.01 -15.50
C ARG A 273 14.10 -25.29 -14.02
N LYS A 274 14.00 -24.23 -13.20
CA LYS A 274 13.89 -24.35 -11.72
C LYS A 274 13.14 -23.18 -11.09
N ILE A 275 12.57 -23.45 -9.92
CA ILE A 275 11.99 -22.45 -9.02
C ILE A 275 12.63 -22.60 -7.64
N TYR A 276 13.08 -21.50 -7.05
CA TYR A 276 13.60 -21.45 -5.68
C TYR A 276 12.74 -20.52 -4.85
N ALA A 277 12.06 -21.05 -3.84
CA ALA A 277 11.15 -20.31 -2.98
C ALA A 277 11.73 -20.14 -1.58
N PHE A 278 11.67 -18.91 -1.05
CA PHE A 278 12.12 -18.57 0.30
C PHE A 278 10.97 -17.94 1.07
N GLU A 279 10.58 -18.57 2.19
CA GLU A 279 9.57 -18.04 3.10
C GLU A 279 10.02 -18.24 4.55
N PRO A 280 10.30 -17.17 5.30
CA PRO A 280 10.78 -17.27 6.69
C PRO A 280 9.66 -17.47 7.72
N ASP A 281 8.42 -17.04 7.46
CA ASP A 281 7.34 -17.20 8.44
C ASP A 281 6.85 -18.66 8.46
N PRO A 282 6.81 -19.32 9.64
CA PRO A 282 6.45 -20.74 9.71
C PRO A 282 5.03 -21.05 9.23
N LYS A 283 4.08 -20.13 9.36
CA LYS A 283 2.68 -20.36 9.00
C LYS A 283 2.54 -20.32 7.47
N THR A 284 3.06 -19.28 6.84
CA THR A 284 3.07 -19.11 5.37
C THR A 284 3.92 -20.20 4.72
N TYR A 285 5.08 -20.53 5.29
CA TYR A 285 5.92 -21.64 4.83
C TYR A 285 5.17 -22.98 4.78
N ASN A 286 4.37 -23.31 5.81
CA ASN A 286 3.57 -24.54 5.78
C ASN A 286 2.48 -24.50 4.71
N ALA A 287 1.86 -23.33 4.47
CA ALA A 287 0.90 -23.16 3.38
C ALA A 287 1.56 -23.30 2.01
N LEU A 288 2.74 -22.71 1.81
CA LEU A 288 3.56 -22.88 0.61
C LEU A 288 3.83 -24.36 0.31
N ILE A 289 4.23 -25.15 1.32
CA ILE A 289 4.41 -26.59 1.17
C ILE A 289 3.09 -27.24 0.73
N GLU A 290 2.00 -27.01 1.43
CA GLU A 290 0.74 -27.66 1.09
C GLU A 290 0.27 -27.31 -0.33
N ASN A 291 0.38 -26.04 -0.71
CA ASN A 291 -0.11 -25.52 -1.99
C ASN A 291 0.71 -25.99 -3.19
N THR A 292 1.99 -26.33 -3.01
CA THR A 292 2.87 -26.68 -4.12
C THR A 292 3.04 -28.21 -4.32
N LYS A 293 2.37 -29.04 -3.50
CA LYS A 293 2.65 -30.49 -3.27
C LYS A 293 2.68 -31.40 -4.48
N ASP A 294 1.93 -31.05 -5.52
CA ASP A 294 1.76 -31.90 -6.70
C ASP A 294 2.84 -31.69 -7.78
N GLY A 295 3.97 -31.03 -7.46
CA GLY A 295 5.02 -30.73 -8.43
C GLY A 295 6.42 -30.41 -7.89
N TYR A 296 6.73 -30.71 -6.62
CA TYR A 296 8.04 -30.36 -6.02
C TYR A 296 8.78 -31.51 -5.34
N ILE A 297 10.01 -31.21 -4.95
CA ILE A 297 10.84 -32.02 -4.04
C ILE A 297 10.71 -31.48 -2.61
N ALA A 298 10.76 -32.37 -1.61
CA ALA A 298 10.67 -32.02 -0.20
C ALA A 298 11.58 -30.83 0.17
N PRO A 299 11.04 -29.78 0.82
CA PRO A 299 11.78 -28.56 1.08
C PRO A 299 12.94 -28.78 2.04
N LYS A 300 14.08 -28.19 1.70
CA LYS A 300 15.29 -28.25 2.51
C LYS A 300 15.47 -26.94 3.26
N LYS A 301 15.64 -27.02 4.57
CA LYS A 301 16.00 -25.86 5.39
C LYS A 301 17.40 -25.35 5.00
N ILE A 302 17.46 -24.21 4.32
CA ILE A 302 18.73 -23.59 3.86
C ILE A 302 19.31 -22.66 4.92
N ILE A 303 18.44 -21.96 5.67
CA ILE A 303 18.82 -21.00 6.70
C ILE A 303 18.07 -21.33 8.00
N SER A 304 18.78 -21.43 9.12
CA SER A 304 18.22 -21.80 10.43
C SER A 304 18.19 -20.67 11.46
N GLN A 305 18.81 -19.54 11.14
CA GLN A 305 18.87 -18.36 12.00
C GLN A 305 17.79 -17.35 11.57
N PRO A 306 17.23 -16.54 12.47
CA PRO A 306 16.25 -15.53 12.11
C PRO A 306 16.92 -14.41 11.29
N PHE A 307 16.42 -14.16 10.08
CA PHE A 307 16.83 -13.05 9.21
C PHE A 307 15.60 -12.28 8.73
N PHE A 308 15.81 -10.99 8.46
CA PHE A 308 14.85 -10.19 7.68
C PHE A 308 15.15 -10.43 6.20
N LEU A 309 14.19 -10.97 5.46
CA LEU A 309 14.34 -11.32 4.04
C LEU A 309 13.55 -10.35 3.12
N SER A 310 13.46 -9.08 3.49
CA SER A 310 12.70 -8.11 2.68
C SER A 310 13.33 -7.89 1.30
N TYR A 311 14.66 -7.79 1.19
CA TYR A 311 15.37 -7.61 -0.09
C TYR A 311 16.74 -8.30 -0.12
N PRO A 312 16.82 -9.64 -0.10
CA PRO A 312 18.10 -10.32 -0.19
C PRO A 312 18.69 -10.17 -1.59
N PHE A 313 20.02 -10.07 -1.65
CA PHE A 313 20.72 -10.15 -2.92
C PHE A 313 20.86 -11.61 -3.33
N ILE A 314 20.30 -11.95 -4.48
CA ILE A 314 20.46 -13.26 -5.11
C ILE A 314 21.50 -13.13 -6.22
N LEU A 315 22.50 -14.00 -6.22
CA LEU A 315 23.52 -14.03 -7.27
C LEU A 315 23.87 -15.46 -7.67
N GLU A 316 24.08 -15.66 -8.96
CA GLU A 316 24.60 -16.91 -9.51
C GLU A 316 26.11 -16.82 -9.68
N TYR A 317 26.84 -17.82 -9.19
CA TYR A 317 28.29 -17.93 -9.38
C TYR A 317 28.71 -19.40 -9.43
N ASN A 318 29.39 -19.80 -10.51
CA ASN A 318 29.82 -21.18 -10.78
C ASN A 318 28.69 -22.21 -10.59
N ASP A 319 27.55 -22.04 -11.27
CA ASP A 319 26.36 -22.91 -11.20
C ASP A 319 25.73 -23.05 -9.80
N ASN A 320 26.01 -22.12 -8.88
CA ASN A 320 25.41 -22.07 -7.55
C ASN A 320 24.70 -20.74 -7.36
N ILE A 321 23.53 -20.79 -6.72
CA ILE A 321 22.81 -19.59 -6.28
C ILE A 321 23.26 -19.25 -4.87
N TYR A 322 23.47 -17.98 -4.60
CA TYR A 322 23.77 -17.45 -3.28
C TYR A 322 22.68 -16.47 -2.90
N CYS A 323 22.23 -16.55 -1.64
CA CYS A 323 21.35 -15.56 -1.04
C CYS A 323 22.16 -14.80 0.02
N ILE A 324 22.12 -13.47 -0.05
CA ILE A 324 22.68 -12.58 0.96
C ILE A 324 21.49 -11.88 1.62
N PRO A 325 21.07 -12.29 2.83
CA PRO A 325 19.99 -11.64 3.54
C PRO A 325 20.35 -10.18 3.86
N GLU A 326 19.34 -9.32 3.83
CA GLU A 326 19.50 -7.93 4.25
C GLU A 326 19.79 -7.88 5.76
N SER A 327 20.78 -7.07 6.15
CA SER A 327 21.03 -6.80 7.56
C SER A 327 21.68 -5.44 7.78
N SER A 328 21.12 -4.68 8.71
CA SER A 328 21.64 -3.39 9.18
C SER A 328 22.79 -3.53 10.20
N THR A 329 23.09 -4.75 10.66
CA THR A 329 24.05 -4.99 11.76
C THR A 329 25.28 -5.81 11.34
N ILE A 330 25.27 -6.39 10.15
CA ILE A 330 26.33 -7.28 9.70
C ILE A 330 27.46 -6.47 9.02
N GLN A 331 28.65 -6.47 9.64
CA GLN A 331 29.88 -5.84 9.10
C GLN A 331 30.66 -6.74 8.14
N LYS A 332 30.22 -7.98 7.91
CA LYS A 332 30.84 -8.97 7.01
C LYS A 332 29.78 -9.66 6.18
N VAL A 333 29.81 -9.51 4.86
CA VAL A 333 28.89 -10.21 3.95
C VAL A 333 29.04 -11.72 4.14
N VAL A 334 28.01 -12.38 4.66
CA VAL A 334 27.92 -13.84 4.74
C VAL A 334 27.07 -14.30 3.56
N SER A 335 27.70 -14.94 2.58
CA SER A 335 27.00 -15.55 1.45
C SER A 335 26.59 -16.98 1.79
N PHE A 336 25.30 -17.28 1.68
CA PHE A 336 24.81 -18.64 1.86
C PHE A 336 24.85 -19.38 0.52
N LYS A 337 25.77 -20.35 0.39
CA LYS A 337 25.84 -21.21 -0.79
C LYS A 337 24.65 -22.17 -0.81
N LEU A 338 23.84 -22.13 -1.86
CA LEU A 338 22.76 -23.06 -2.06
C LEU A 338 23.31 -24.48 -2.27
N LEU A 339 23.17 -25.33 -1.25
CA LEU A 339 23.56 -26.74 -1.32
C LEU A 339 22.43 -27.55 -1.97
N LYS A 340 22.42 -27.55 -3.31
CA LYS A 340 21.75 -28.44 -4.26
C LYS A 340 20.37 -29.00 -3.83
N PHE A 341 19.32 -28.56 -4.52
CA PHE A 341 18.04 -29.27 -4.65
C PHE A 341 18.16 -30.30 -5.78
N PRO A 342 17.67 -31.55 -5.64
CA PRO A 342 17.98 -32.61 -6.59
C PRO A 342 17.18 -32.49 -7.90
N ASN A 343 17.56 -33.35 -8.85
CA ASN A 343 17.22 -33.37 -10.28
C ASN A 343 15.73 -33.37 -10.59
#